data_AF-A0A1E7I9I4-F1
#
_entry.id   AF-A0A1E7I9I4-F1
#
_cell.length_a   1.000
_cell.length_b   1.000
_cell.length_c   1.000
_cell.angle_alpha   90.00
_cell.angle_beta   90.00
_cell.angle_gamma   90.00
#
_symmetry.space_group_name_H-M   'P 1'
#
loop_
_entity.id
_entity.type
_entity.pdbx_description
1 polymer ?
#
loop_
_entity_poly.entity_id
_entity_poly.type
_entity_poly.pdbx_seq_one_letter_code
_entity_poly.pdbx_strand_id
1 'polypeptide(L)'
;MKEYKVIKNQIIAGTDKDSHGESYPKDFFEDLLEATPEIMPLHTQHDMGAKTSGFLTNFKLVPHKDHWVVRADVHIDKESENPDLNGFSFSATMEMAGKLENPIFNIYLPYPNYNDRELVNELLLDEPDLMVGKWVKKSLDPLSIGLIASAALLIVSPEWEIQYKQHVRPFLKKLLLYIPKLKKKNIPVDLVQQVEYYGHTVAIYFVPDRTNEILNEESTQIEHIETGYKNAIDFMTNDSKSSLVGVKMIKLLYDPEIHEYTVFHIQYSNGEDNHIL
;
A
#
# COMPACT_ATOMS: atom_id res chain seq x y z
N MET A 1 -22.60 -15.38 -9.60
CA MET A 1 -22.06 -14.04 -9.88
C MET A 1 -22.20 -13.25 -8.59
N LYS A 2 -21.16 -12.53 -8.16
CA LYS A 2 -21.29 -11.60 -7.03
C LYS A 2 -22.32 -10.53 -7.35
N GLU A 3 -23.20 -10.23 -6.41
CA GLU A 3 -24.18 -9.16 -6.55
C GLU A 3 -23.69 -7.90 -5.85
N TYR A 4 -23.78 -6.77 -6.54
CA TYR A 4 -23.32 -5.49 -6.02
C TYR A 4 -24.48 -4.52 -5.81
N LYS A 5 -24.45 -3.79 -4.69
CA LYS A 5 -25.21 -2.56 -4.51
C LYS A 5 -24.41 -1.42 -5.16
N VAL A 6 -25.03 -0.71 -6.08
CA VAL A 6 -24.37 0.36 -6.84
C VAL A 6 -24.87 1.74 -6.40
N ILE A 7 -23.94 2.62 -6.03
CA ILE A 7 -24.19 4.05 -5.75
C ILE A 7 -23.50 4.86 -6.84
N LYS A 8 -24.29 5.55 -7.67
CA LYS A 8 -23.78 6.28 -8.84
C LYS A 8 -23.31 7.69 -8.50
N ASN A 9 -22.23 8.14 -9.14
CA ASN A 9 -21.70 9.52 -9.03
C ASN A 9 -21.49 10.01 -7.58
N GLN A 10 -21.09 9.12 -6.67
CA GLN A 10 -20.80 9.45 -5.29
C GLN A 10 -19.58 10.38 -5.23
N ILE A 11 -19.64 11.44 -4.43
CA ILE A 11 -18.45 12.24 -4.12
C ILE A 11 -17.55 11.42 -3.19
N ILE A 12 -16.32 11.19 -3.63
CA ILE A 12 -15.36 10.35 -2.93
C ILE A 12 -14.18 11.16 -2.36
N ALA A 13 -13.77 12.22 -3.04
CA ALA A 13 -12.70 13.11 -2.62
C ALA A 13 -12.97 14.55 -3.12
N GLY A 14 -12.20 15.52 -2.63
CA GLY A 14 -12.27 16.88 -3.11
C GLY A 14 -11.17 17.75 -2.54
N THR A 15 -11.08 18.97 -3.05
CA THR A 15 -10.05 19.96 -2.68
C THR A 15 -10.40 20.74 -1.41
N ASP A 16 -11.61 20.55 -0.87
CA ASP A 16 -12.01 21.09 0.42
C ASP A 16 -11.18 20.49 1.56
N LYS A 17 -11.10 21.23 2.68
CA LYS A 17 -10.43 20.73 3.88
C LYS A 17 -11.13 19.49 4.40
N ASP A 18 -10.35 18.43 4.63
CA ASP A 18 -10.83 17.23 5.29
C ASP A 18 -10.98 17.43 6.82
N SER A 19 -11.38 16.37 7.52
CA SER A 19 -11.54 16.38 8.97
C SER A 19 -10.26 16.65 9.76
N HIS A 20 -9.09 16.49 9.12
CA HIS A 20 -7.78 16.77 9.69
C HIS A 20 -7.28 18.18 9.33
N GLY A 21 -8.07 18.93 8.55
CA GLY A 21 -7.74 20.29 8.10
C GLY A 21 -6.85 20.32 6.87
N GLU A 22 -6.61 19.19 6.21
CA GLU A 22 -5.80 19.08 5.00
C GLU A 22 -6.61 19.37 3.75
N SER A 23 -6.00 20.07 2.79
CA SER A 23 -6.58 20.33 1.47
C SER A 23 -5.54 20.02 0.40
N TYR A 24 -5.99 19.45 -0.70
CA TYR A 24 -5.15 19.07 -1.83
C TYR A 24 -5.51 19.93 -3.06
N PRO A 25 -4.53 20.34 -3.88
CA PRO A 25 -4.81 21.10 -5.09
C PRO A 25 -5.55 20.24 -6.12
N LYS A 26 -6.18 20.89 -7.10
CA LYS A 26 -6.87 20.21 -8.21
C LYS A 26 -5.91 19.27 -8.95
N ASP A 27 -4.71 19.76 -9.22
CA ASP A 27 -3.66 19.12 -10.01
C ASP A 27 -3.25 17.77 -9.39
N PHE A 28 -3.21 17.68 -8.06
CA PHE A 28 -3.00 16.42 -7.33
C PHE A 28 -4.05 15.37 -7.67
N PHE A 29 -5.32 15.76 -7.78
CA PHE A 29 -6.39 14.83 -8.16
C PHE A 29 -6.35 14.49 -9.65
N GLU A 30 -5.83 15.38 -10.51
CA GLU A 30 -5.62 15.06 -11.93
C GLU A 30 -4.57 13.95 -12.08
N ASP A 31 -3.42 14.11 -11.43
CA ASP A 31 -2.34 13.11 -11.43
C ASP A 31 -2.80 11.79 -10.79
N LEU A 32 -3.51 11.86 -9.67
CA LEU A 32 -4.06 10.68 -8.99
C LEU A 32 -5.00 9.91 -9.91
N LEU A 33 -5.89 10.59 -10.62
CA LEU A 33 -6.87 9.96 -11.50
C LEU A 33 -6.23 9.38 -12.77
N GLU A 34 -5.16 9.99 -13.28
CA GLU A 34 -4.39 9.42 -14.40
C GLU A 34 -3.72 8.10 -14.01
N ALA A 35 -3.23 7.99 -12.76
CA ALA A 35 -2.63 6.76 -12.24
C ALA A 35 -3.65 5.72 -11.73
N THR A 36 -4.93 6.12 -11.57
CA THR A 36 -5.97 5.26 -10.99
C THR A 36 -6.44 4.22 -12.01
N PRO A 37 -6.50 2.93 -11.67
CA PRO A 37 -7.04 1.91 -12.58
C PRO A 37 -8.54 2.14 -12.82
N GLU A 38 -9.05 1.65 -13.96
CA GLU A 38 -10.47 1.73 -14.30
C GLU A 38 -11.37 1.12 -13.21
N ILE A 39 -10.90 0.04 -12.59
CA ILE A 39 -11.50 -0.64 -11.45
C ILE A 39 -10.55 -0.53 -10.26
N MET A 40 -10.96 0.20 -9.22
CA MET A 40 -10.18 0.36 -8.00
C MET A 40 -10.84 -0.41 -6.85
N PRO A 41 -10.14 -1.36 -6.21
CA PRO A 41 -10.69 -2.10 -5.08
C PRO A 41 -11.04 -1.17 -3.91
N LEU A 42 -12.14 -1.48 -3.22
CA LEU A 42 -12.59 -0.75 -2.03
C LEU A 42 -12.00 -1.42 -0.79
N HIS A 43 -10.83 -0.95 -0.35
CA HIS A 43 -10.24 -1.35 0.92
C HIS A 43 -10.94 -0.63 2.08
N THR A 44 -11.28 -1.37 3.13
CA THR A 44 -11.84 -0.80 4.36
C THR A 44 -10.73 -0.18 5.19
N GLN A 45 -10.81 1.12 5.47
CA GLN A 45 -9.98 1.83 6.46
C GLN A 45 -8.45 1.81 6.23
N HIS A 46 -7.98 1.59 5.00
CA HIS A 46 -6.55 1.37 4.68
C HIS A 46 -5.89 0.21 5.44
N ASP A 47 -6.70 -0.70 5.99
CA ASP A 47 -6.19 -1.96 6.49
C ASP A 47 -5.93 -2.88 5.29
N MET A 48 -4.65 -3.11 5.00
CA MET A 48 -4.26 -3.97 3.90
C MET A 48 -4.51 -5.45 4.18
N GLY A 49 -4.69 -5.84 5.45
CA GLY A 49 -5.05 -7.19 5.90
C GLY A 49 -6.54 -7.52 5.75
N ALA A 50 -7.40 -6.51 5.59
CA ALA A 50 -8.84 -6.71 5.49
C ALA A 50 -9.30 -7.08 4.07
N LYS A 51 -10.37 -7.88 4.00
CA LYS A 51 -11.06 -8.19 2.74
C LYS A 51 -11.67 -6.92 2.14
N THR A 52 -11.61 -6.77 0.83
CA THR A 52 -12.24 -5.65 0.12
C THR A 52 -13.76 -5.77 0.14
N SER A 53 -14.44 -4.64 0.38
CA SER A 53 -15.91 -4.58 0.43
C SER A 53 -16.57 -4.32 -0.93
N GLY A 54 -15.79 -4.20 -2.00
CA GLY A 54 -16.30 -3.79 -3.31
C GLY A 54 -15.23 -3.16 -4.20
N PHE A 55 -15.65 -2.30 -5.13
CA PHE A 55 -14.76 -1.54 -6.00
C PHE A 55 -15.40 -0.23 -6.49
N LEU A 56 -14.58 0.64 -7.05
CA LEU A 56 -14.97 1.88 -7.70
C LEU A 56 -14.71 1.85 -9.20
N THR A 57 -15.52 2.60 -9.95
CA THR A 57 -15.36 2.84 -11.39
C THR A 57 -15.78 4.26 -11.77
N ASN A 58 -15.57 4.66 -13.02
CA ASN A 58 -16.10 5.90 -13.60
C ASN A 58 -15.65 7.18 -12.86
N PHE A 59 -14.36 7.24 -12.52
CA PHE A 59 -13.78 8.39 -11.85
C PHE A 59 -13.84 9.66 -12.70
N LYS A 60 -14.28 10.77 -12.10
CA LYS A 60 -14.36 12.08 -12.75
C LYS A 60 -14.06 13.20 -11.77
N LEU A 61 -13.14 14.09 -12.14
CA LEU A 61 -12.92 15.35 -11.45
C LEU A 61 -13.88 16.40 -12.02
N VAL A 62 -14.75 16.95 -11.16
CA VAL A 62 -15.79 17.91 -11.57
C VAL A 62 -15.82 19.12 -10.63
N PRO A 63 -16.21 20.31 -11.14
CA PRO A 63 -16.41 21.46 -10.28
C PRO A 63 -17.59 21.23 -9.32
N HIS A 64 -17.45 21.66 -8.07
CA HIS A 64 -18.48 21.62 -7.04
C HIS A 64 -18.43 22.91 -6.21
N LYS A 65 -19.35 23.84 -6.49
CA LYS A 65 -19.34 25.19 -5.93
C LYS A 65 -18.02 25.91 -6.24
N ASP A 66 -17.24 26.24 -5.22
CA ASP A 66 -15.95 26.94 -5.24
C ASP A 66 -14.73 26.01 -5.21
N HIS A 67 -14.95 24.70 -5.20
CA HIS A 67 -13.90 23.69 -5.13
C HIS A 67 -14.10 22.58 -6.18
N TRP A 68 -13.19 21.61 -6.22
CA TRP A 68 -13.26 20.45 -7.10
C TRP A 68 -13.50 19.18 -6.32
N VAL A 69 -14.27 18.25 -6.89
CA VAL A 69 -14.55 16.94 -6.28
C VAL A 69 -14.31 15.81 -7.27
N VAL A 70 -13.80 14.70 -6.76
CA VAL A 70 -13.75 13.43 -7.47
C VAL A 70 -15.07 12.70 -7.22
N ARG A 71 -15.73 12.31 -8.30
CA ARG A 71 -16.90 11.43 -8.29
C ARG A 71 -16.56 10.06 -8.85
N ALA A 72 -17.18 9.02 -8.31
CA ALA A 72 -17.07 7.66 -8.81
C ALA A 72 -18.39 6.89 -8.60
N ASP A 73 -18.54 5.80 -9.34
CA ASP A 73 -19.57 4.80 -9.06
C ASP A 73 -19.02 3.79 -8.05
N VAL A 74 -19.70 3.63 -6.92
CA VAL A 74 -19.34 2.70 -5.85
C VAL A 74 -20.12 1.41 -6.01
N HIS A 75 -19.43 0.28 -6.12
CA HIS A 75 -20.02 -1.05 -6.17
C HIS A 75 -19.66 -1.78 -4.89
N ILE A 76 -20.65 -2.09 -4.07
CA ILE A 76 -20.46 -2.71 -2.74
C ILE A 76 -20.97 -4.13 -2.80
N ASP A 77 -20.15 -5.08 -2.39
CA ASP A 77 -20.56 -6.48 -2.29
C ASP A 77 -21.71 -6.59 -1.27
N LYS A 78 -22.84 -7.18 -1.68
CA LYS A 78 -24.00 -7.32 -0.81
C LYS A 78 -23.74 -8.22 0.40
N GLU A 79 -22.73 -9.09 0.31
CA GLU A 79 -22.30 -9.96 1.40
C GLU A 79 -21.26 -9.29 2.32
N SER A 80 -20.85 -8.05 2.03
CA SER A 80 -19.93 -7.31 2.92
C SER A 80 -20.66 -6.87 4.19
N GLU A 81 -20.18 -7.35 5.34
CA GLU A 81 -20.71 -7.01 6.67
C GLU A 81 -20.33 -5.58 7.11
N ASN A 82 -19.37 -4.93 6.44
CA ASN A 82 -18.82 -3.65 6.89
C ASN A 82 -18.60 -2.64 5.76
N PRO A 83 -19.67 -2.12 5.13
CA PRO A 83 -19.55 -0.97 4.25
C PRO A 83 -19.61 0.29 5.13
N ASP A 84 -18.58 0.55 5.94
CA ASP A 84 -18.41 1.88 6.50
C ASP A 84 -18.10 2.85 5.34
N LEU A 85 -19.17 3.41 4.77
CA LEU A 85 -19.14 4.33 3.64
C LEU A 85 -19.02 5.79 4.08
N ASN A 86 -18.69 6.06 5.36
CA ASN A 86 -18.60 7.43 5.92
C ASN A 86 -17.61 8.33 5.15
N GLY A 87 -16.81 7.75 4.26
CA GLY A 87 -16.25 8.40 3.10
C GLY A 87 -15.45 7.36 2.33
N PHE A 88 -15.50 7.38 1.00
CA PHE A 88 -14.50 6.64 0.25
C PHE A 88 -13.12 7.19 0.61
N SER A 89 -12.20 6.28 0.92
CA SER A 89 -10.86 6.63 1.30
C SER A 89 -9.90 6.33 0.15
N PHE A 90 -9.38 7.38 -0.49
CA PHE A 90 -8.25 7.22 -1.38
C PHE A 90 -6.97 7.19 -0.53
N SER A 91 -5.96 6.47 -1.03
CA SER A 91 -4.59 6.64 -0.57
C SER A 91 -3.69 7.06 -1.71
N ALA A 92 -2.73 7.92 -1.39
CA ALA A 92 -1.70 8.35 -2.32
C ALA A 92 -0.39 8.53 -1.57
N THR A 93 0.72 8.35 -2.27
CA THR A 93 2.05 8.63 -1.77
C THR A 93 2.55 9.91 -2.41
N MET A 94 3.09 10.84 -1.62
CA MET A 94 3.70 12.07 -2.13
C MET A 94 5.11 12.19 -1.58
N GLU A 95 6.05 12.56 -2.43
CA GLU A 95 7.41 12.89 -2.00
C GLU A 95 7.42 14.16 -1.15
N MET A 96 8.34 14.27 -0.20
CA MET A 96 8.38 15.42 0.71
C MET A 96 9.80 15.89 1.06
N ALA A 97 10.69 15.00 1.50
CA ALA A 97 12.01 15.38 2.00
C ALA A 97 13.07 14.28 1.76
N GLY A 98 14.35 14.66 1.83
CA GLY A 98 15.47 13.74 1.60
C GLY A 98 15.87 13.64 0.12
N LYS A 99 16.19 12.44 -0.34
CA LYS A 99 16.60 12.17 -1.72
C LYS A 99 15.38 12.04 -2.64
N LEU A 100 15.01 13.14 -3.30
CA LEU A 100 13.87 13.16 -4.22
C LEU A 100 14.17 12.50 -5.57
N GLU A 101 15.43 12.55 -6.02
CA GLU A 101 15.85 11.91 -7.27
C GLU A 101 16.42 10.51 -7.01
N ASN A 102 15.76 9.49 -7.56
CA ASN A 102 16.17 8.08 -7.50
C ASN A 102 16.53 7.60 -6.07
N PRO A 103 15.62 7.75 -5.08
CA PRO A 103 15.86 7.20 -3.74
C PRO A 103 16.04 5.69 -3.80
N ILE A 104 16.85 5.14 -2.89
CA ILE A 104 16.96 3.68 -2.69
C ILE A 104 15.84 3.22 -1.73
N PHE A 105 15.45 4.10 -0.82
CA PHE A 105 14.49 3.83 0.25
C PHE A 105 13.44 4.92 0.33
N ASN A 106 12.21 4.53 0.59
CA ASN A 106 11.09 5.45 0.79
C ASN A 106 10.39 5.11 2.11
N ILE A 107 10.19 6.10 2.97
CA ILE A 107 9.31 5.99 4.14
C ILE A 107 8.18 6.98 3.95
N TYR A 108 6.95 6.50 3.75
CA TYR A 108 5.77 7.34 3.70
C TYR A 108 5.10 7.34 5.07
N LEU A 109 5.18 8.48 5.74
CA LEU A 109 4.55 8.70 7.03
C LEU A 109 3.11 9.16 6.81
N PRO A 110 2.14 8.71 7.61
CA PRO A 110 0.77 9.20 7.54
C PRO A 110 0.62 10.48 8.36
N TYR A 111 -0.51 11.19 8.21
CA TYR A 111 -0.84 12.30 9.11
C TYR A 111 -1.03 11.78 10.55
N PRO A 112 -0.62 12.54 11.60
CA PRO A 112 0.11 13.80 11.56
C PRO A 112 1.64 13.62 11.48
N ASN A 113 2.14 12.39 11.43
CA ASN A 113 3.55 12.05 11.62
C ASN A 113 4.48 12.68 10.58
N TYR A 114 4.05 12.86 9.32
CA TYR A 114 4.88 13.57 8.33
C TYR A 114 5.05 15.07 8.65
N ASN A 115 4.22 15.64 9.55
CA ASN A 115 4.37 17.02 10.04
C ASN A 115 5.27 17.11 11.28
N ASP A 116 5.64 15.99 11.91
CA ASP A 116 6.62 15.95 13.01
C ASP A 116 8.03 16.16 12.44
N ARG A 117 8.49 17.42 12.45
CA ARG A 117 9.82 17.79 11.94
C ARG A 117 10.95 17.11 12.70
N GLU A 118 10.79 16.82 13.98
CA GLU A 118 11.84 16.12 14.76
C GLU A 118 11.98 14.69 14.26
N LEU A 119 10.84 13.99 14.09
CA LEU A 119 10.83 12.64 13.51
C LEU A 119 11.40 12.62 12.08
N VAL A 120 10.97 13.54 11.21
CA VAL A 120 11.46 13.59 9.82
C VAL A 120 12.97 13.83 9.79
N ASN A 121 13.48 14.74 10.60
CA ASN A 121 14.92 15.01 10.69
C ASN A 121 15.69 13.81 11.27
N GLU A 122 15.13 13.12 12.28
CA GLU A 122 15.74 11.91 12.85
C GLU A 122 15.84 10.77 11.82
N LEU A 123 14.83 10.61 10.97
CA LEU A 123 14.84 9.60 9.91
C LEU A 123 15.89 9.91 8.83
N LEU A 124 16.03 11.18 8.45
CA LEU A 124 16.95 11.63 7.40
C LEU A 124 18.40 11.81 7.89
N LEU A 125 18.63 11.80 9.21
CA LEU A 125 19.96 11.99 9.78
C LEU A 125 20.92 10.88 9.32
N ASP A 126 21.99 11.27 8.64
CA ASP A 126 23.00 10.37 8.06
C ASP A 126 22.45 9.38 7.01
N GLU A 127 21.33 9.72 6.37
CA GLU A 127 20.63 8.87 5.40
C GLU A 127 20.52 9.51 4.01
N PRO A 128 21.60 9.57 3.22
CA PRO A 128 21.62 10.26 1.93
C PRO A 128 20.77 9.58 0.85
N ASP A 129 20.38 8.31 1.03
CA ASP A 129 19.63 7.52 0.05
C ASP A 129 18.13 7.39 0.37
N LEU A 130 17.69 7.98 1.47
CA LEU A 130 16.33 7.91 1.97
C LEU A 130 15.50 9.11 1.49
N MET A 131 14.28 8.82 1.04
CA MET A 131 13.21 9.78 0.89
C MET A 131 12.17 9.55 1.99
N VAL A 132 11.76 10.63 2.64
CA VAL A 132 10.60 10.63 3.53
C VAL A 132 9.47 11.36 2.80
N GLY A 133 8.33 10.68 2.69
CA GLY A 133 7.15 11.15 1.98
C GLY A 133 5.91 11.15 2.86
N LYS A 134 4.81 11.61 2.27
CA LYS A 134 3.47 11.57 2.86
C LYS A 134 2.72 10.35 2.35
N TRP A 135 2.16 9.57 3.26
CA TRP A 135 1.10 8.64 2.93
C TRP A 135 -0.23 9.33 3.19
N VAL A 136 -0.75 9.96 2.14
CA VAL A 136 -2.06 10.61 2.16
C VAL A 136 -3.12 9.54 2.29
N LYS A 137 -3.92 9.62 3.36
CA LYS A 137 -5.03 8.72 3.67
C LYS A 137 -6.22 9.54 4.16
N LYS A 138 -7.39 9.35 3.56
CA LYS A 138 -8.62 9.98 4.04
C LYS A 138 -9.34 9.08 5.06
N SER A 139 -8.74 8.80 6.22
CA SER A 139 -9.36 7.97 7.27
C SER A 139 -9.76 8.76 8.51
N LEU A 140 -10.77 8.25 9.22
CA LEU A 140 -11.21 8.74 10.53
C LEU A 140 -10.39 8.15 11.69
N ASP A 141 -9.52 7.16 11.44
CA ASP A 141 -8.80 6.42 12.48
C ASP A 141 -7.45 7.06 12.87
N PRO A 142 -7.18 7.32 14.17
CA PRO A 142 -5.87 7.72 14.69
C PRO A 142 -4.77 6.65 14.66
N LEU A 143 -5.07 5.36 14.40
CA LEU A 143 -4.04 4.32 14.20
C LEU A 143 -3.49 4.38 12.77
N SER A 144 -2.67 5.39 12.53
CA SER A 144 -2.12 5.64 11.21
C SER A 144 -0.92 4.73 10.95
N ILE A 145 -1.14 3.63 10.23
CA ILE A 145 -0.06 2.77 9.72
C ILE A 145 0.81 3.60 8.77
N GLY A 146 2.13 3.60 8.99
CA GLY A 146 3.14 4.11 8.06
C GLY A 146 3.56 3.05 7.04
N LEU A 147 4.02 3.51 5.88
CA LEU A 147 4.45 2.63 4.80
C LEU A 147 5.96 2.74 4.65
N ILE A 148 6.66 1.62 4.81
CA ILE A 148 8.05 1.53 4.36
C ILE A 148 8.04 0.87 2.99
N ALA A 149 8.55 1.58 1.99
CA ALA A 149 8.67 1.08 0.63
C ALA A 149 10.13 1.06 0.19
N SER A 150 10.56 -0.08 -0.34
CA SER A 150 11.86 -0.21 -0.99
C SER A 150 11.75 0.18 -2.45
N ALA A 151 12.69 1.00 -2.95
CA ALA A 151 12.80 1.31 -4.37
C ALA A 151 13.72 0.32 -5.11
N ALA A 152 14.42 -0.57 -4.40
CA ALA A 152 15.31 -1.56 -5.01
C ALA A 152 14.50 -2.62 -5.75
N LEU A 153 14.29 -2.45 -7.06
CA LEU A 153 13.50 -3.35 -7.89
C LEU A 153 14.14 -4.74 -7.97
N LEU A 154 13.40 -5.78 -7.56
CA LEU A 154 13.78 -7.18 -7.78
C LEU A 154 13.28 -7.64 -9.14
N ILE A 155 14.14 -8.07 -10.05
CA ILE A 155 13.69 -8.67 -11.31
C ILE A 155 13.45 -10.17 -11.09
N VAL A 156 12.21 -10.59 -11.27
CA VAL A 156 11.79 -11.98 -11.12
C VAL A 156 12.08 -12.72 -12.44
N SER A 157 13.28 -13.27 -12.51
CA SER A 157 13.77 -14.13 -13.60
C SER A 157 14.25 -15.47 -13.04
N PRO A 158 14.64 -16.45 -13.89
CA PRO A 158 15.52 -17.53 -13.42
C PRO A 158 16.70 -16.89 -12.67
N GLU A 159 17.01 -17.41 -11.49
CA GLU A 159 18.04 -16.87 -10.56
C GLU A 159 17.66 -15.60 -9.78
N TRP A 160 16.37 -15.23 -9.67
CA TRP A 160 15.94 -14.10 -8.82
C TRP A 160 16.49 -14.18 -7.39
N GLU A 161 16.70 -15.38 -6.83
CA GLU A 161 17.30 -15.55 -5.50
C GLU A 161 18.71 -14.95 -5.40
N ILE A 162 19.51 -15.03 -6.47
CA ILE A 162 20.86 -14.45 -6.51
C ILE A 162 20.73 -12.93 -6.50
N GLN A 163 19.84 -12.38 -7.35
CA GLN A 163 19.57 -10.94 -7.37
C GLN A 163 19.05 -10.43 -6.03
N TYR A 164 18.14 -11.17 -5.41
CA TYR A 164 17.63 -10.85 -4.07
C TYR A 164 18.78 -10.81 -3.07
N LYS A 165 19.62 -11.85 -2.99
CA LYS A 165 20.72 -11.93 -2.03
C LYS A 165 21.76 -10.84 -2.23
N GLN A 166 22.07 -10.47 -3.47
CA GLN A 166 23.12 -9.51 -3.80
C GLN A 166 22.66 -8.05 -3.77
N HIS A 167 21.42 -7.78 -4.19
CA HIS A 167 20.93 -6.43 -4.41
C HIS A 167 19.81 -6.05 -3.43
N VAL A 168 18.77 -6.88 -3.25
CA VAL A 168 17.60 -6.49 -2.45
C VAL A 168 17.84 -6.65 -0.95
N ARG A 169 18.36 -7.82 -0.53
CA ARG A 169 18.54 -8.19 0.89
C ARG A 169 19.40 -7.19 1.68
N PRO A 170 20.54 -6.67 1.17
CA PRO A 170 21.31 -5.67 1.90
C PRO A 170 20.52 -4.39 2.18
N PHE A 171 19.72 -3.93 1.21
CA PHE A 171 18.87 -2.75 1.34
C PHE A 171 17.71 -3.02 2.30
N LEU A 172 17.06 -4.17 2.17
CA LEU A 172 15.96 -4.56 3.06
C LEU A 172 16.42 -4.64 4.53
N LYS A 173 17.60 -5.21 4.80
CA LYS A 173 18.17 -5.20 6.16
C LYS A 173 18.30 -3.80 6.74
N LYS A 174 18.67 -2.81 5.92
CA LYS A 174 18.74 -1.41 6.33
C LYS A 174 17.35 -0.82 6.59
N LEU A 175 16.37 -1.09 5.72
CA LEU A 175 14.98 -0.65 5.90
C LEU A 175 14.36 -1.13 7.21
N LEU A 176 14.61 -2.39 7.58
CA LEU A 176 14.07 -2.97 8.80
C LEU A 176 14.59 -2.28 10.07
N LEU A 177 15.72 -1.56 10.02
CA LEU A 177 16.23 -0.77 11.15
C LEU A 177 15.37 0.47 11.47
N TYR A 178 14.53 0.94 10.52
CA TYR A 178 13.61 2.04 10.80
C TYR A 178 12.36 1.59 11.54
N ILE A 179 11.99 0.30 11.46
CA ILE A 179 10.77 -0.22 12.10
C ILE A 179 10.78 0.06 13.60
N PRO A 180 11.83 -0.26 14.39
CA PRO A 180 11.87 0.08 15.81
C PRO A 180 11.76 1.58 16.10
N LYS A 181 12.31 2.45 15.25
CA LYS A 181 12.22 3.92 15.41
C LYS A 181 10.78 4.39 15.27
N LEU A 182 10.08 3.92 14.25
CA LEU A 182 8.67 4.24 13.99
C LEU A 182 7.75 3.66 15.08
N LYS A 183 8.02 2.43 15.53
CA LYS A 183 7.29 1.80 16.65
C LYS A 183 7.38 2.61 17.95
N LYS A 184 8.54 3.19 18.28
CA LYS A 184 8.70 4.06 19.46
C LYS A 184 7.80 5.31 19.42
N LYS A 185 7.39 5.73 18.21
CA LYS A 185 6.44 6.82 17.98
C LYS A 185 5.00 6.32 17.85
N ASN A 186 4.75 5.04 18.17
CA ASN A 186 3.46 4.37 18.06
C ASN A 186 2.92 4.33 16.61
N ILE A 187 3.83 4.25 15.63
CA ILE A 187 3.51 4.18 14.20
C ILE A 187 3.69 2.72 13.76
N PRO A 188 2.61 1.94 13.59
CA PRO A 188 2.70 0.62 12.99
C PRO A 188 3.16 0.72 11.53
N VAL A 189 3.81 -0.31 11.01
CA VAL A 189 4.42 -0.26 9.68
C VAL A 189 3.94 -1.42 8.82
N ASP A 190 3.61 -1.13 7.56
CA ASP A 190 3.57 -2.11 6.46
C ASP A 190 4.86 -2.00 5.64
N LEU A 191 5.35 -3.13 5.14
CA LEU A 191 6.47 -3.17 4.19
C LEU A 191 5.95 -3.44 2.78
N VAL A 192 6.41 -2.64 1.83
CA VAL A 192 6.14 -2.82 0.40
C VAL A 192 7.44 -2.93 -0.37
N GLN A 193 7.50 -3.95 -1.23
CA GLN A 193 8.56 -4.08 -2.20
C GLN A 193 7.98 -4.06 -3.61
N GLN A 194 8.63 -3.32 -4.49
CA GLN A 194 8.38 -3.44 -5.93
C GLN A 194 9.26 -4.53 -6.53
N VAL A 195 8.65 -5.39 -7.33
CA VAL A 195 9.34 -6.42 -8.12
C VAL A 195 8.93 -6.27 -9.59
N GLU A 196 9.81 -6.62 -10.52
CA GLU A 196 9.48 -6.73 -11.94
C GLU A 196 9.17 -8.20 -12.25
N TYR A 197 7.96 -8.48 -12.73
CA TYR A 197 7.50 -9.81 -13.11
C TYR A 197 6.91 -9.75 -14.51
N TYR A 198 7.49 -10.50 -15.46
CA TYR A 198 7.13 -10.46 -16.89
C TYR A 198 7.03 -9.03 -17.48
N GLY A 199 7.98 -8.15 -17.11
CA GLY A 199 8.01 -6.77 -17.60
C GLY A 199 6.97 -5.83 -16.97
N HIS A 200 6.26 -6.29 -15.94
CA HIS A 200 5.32 -5.49 -15.16
C HIS A 200 5.86 -5.26 -13.75
N THR A 201 5.68 -4.05 -13.22
CA THR A 201 5.95 -3.76 -11.81
C THR A 201 4.81 -4.27 -10.95
N VAL A 202 5.12 -5.18 -10.02
CA VAL A 202 4.20 -5.76 -9.05
C VAL A 202 4.58 -5.27 -7.65
N ALA A 203 3.59 -4.82 -6.88
CA ALA A 203 3.80 -4.49 -5.47
C ALA A 203 3.56 -5.73 -4.59
N ILE A 204 4.54 -6.13 -3.79
CA ILE A 204 4.42 -7.16 -2.76
C ILE A 204 4.30 -6.46 -1.40
N TYR A 205 3.13 -6.60 -0.77
CA TYR A 205 2.84 -6.09 0.57
C TYR A 205 3.06 -7.18 1.61
N PHE A 206 3.86 -6.89 2.62
CA PHE A 206 4.04 -7.74 3.80
C PHE A 206 3.28 -7.11 4.96
N VAL A 207 2.20 -7.77 5.38
CA VAL A 207 1.37 -7.37 6.52
C VAL A 207 1.85 -8.15 7.76
N PRO A 208 2.63 -7.53 8.66
CA PRO A 208 3.13 -8.22 9.85
C PRO A 208 2.00 -8.54 10.83
N ASP A 209 2.20 -9.55 11.67
CA ASP A 209 1.30 -9.83 12.79
C ASP A 209 1.48 -8.75 13.85
N ARG A 210 0.39 -8.06 14.24
CA ARG A 210 0.40 -6.96 15.20
C ARG A 210 -0.27 -7.32 16.53
N THR A 211 -0.63 -8.59 16.73
CA THR A 211 -1.38 -9.03 17.91
C THR A 211 -0.58 -8.93 19.20
N ASN A 212 0.75 -9.09 19.11
CA ASN A 212 1.68 -8.84 20.21
C ASN A 212 3.09 -8.48 19.72
N GLU A 213 3.93 -7.98 20.62
CA GLU A 213 5.28 -7.50 20.30
C GLU A 213 6.20 -8.61 19.77
N ILE A 214 6.11 -9.84 20.30
CA ILE A 214 6.96 -10.97 19.88
C ILE A 214 6.67 -11.33 18.42
N LEU A 215 5.40 -11.56 18.08
CA LEU A 215 5.00 -11.88 16.71
C LEU A 215 5.26 -10.72 15.75
N ASN A 216 5.14 -9.48 16.23
CA ASN A 216 5.45 -8.31 15.41
C ASN A 216 6.95 -8.11 15.17
N GLU A 217 7.81 -8.50 16.11
CA GLU A 217 9.25 -8.54 15.88
C GLU A 217 9.62 -9.67 14.93
N GLU A 218 9.10 -10.87 15.19
CA GLU A 218 9.32 -12.08 14.40
C GLU A 218 8.92 -11.88 12.93
N SER A 219 7.70 -11.41 12.67
CA SER A 219 7.23 -11.14 11.30
C SER A 219 8.04 -10.09 10.55
N THR A 220 8.85 -9.27 11.24
CA THR A 220 9.74 -8.27 10.60
C THR A 220 11.18 -8.75 10.44
N GLN A 221 11.50 -10.01 10.75
CA GLN A 221 12.83 -10.56 10.53
C GLN A 221 13.05 -10.91 9.05
N ILE A 222 14.32 -10.83 8.63
CA ILE A 222 14.69 -10.92 7.21
C ILE A 222 14.38 -12.30 6.62
N GLU A 223 14.50 -13.35 7.42
CA GLU A 223 14.22 -14.75 7.08
C GLU A 223 12.76 -14.96 6.68
N HIS A 224 11.81 -14.43 7.45
CA HIS A 224 10.38 -14.56 7.14
C HIS A 224 10.00 -13.71 5.93
N ILE A 225 10.61 -12.53 5.76
CA ILE A 225 10.37 -11.73 4.55
C ILE A 225 10.94 -12.44 3.30
N GLU A 226 12.09 -13.10 3.42
CA GLU A 226 12.67 -13.93 2.34
C GLU A 226 11.75 -15.08 1.95
N THR A 227 11.16 -15.81 2.92
CA THR A 227 10.17 -16.85 2.60
C THR A 227 8.90 -16.26 1.99
N GLY A 228 8.45 -15.09 2.45
CA GLY A 228 7.32 -14.40 1.83
C GLY A 228 7.55 -14.01 0.36
N TYR A 229 8.77 -13.61 -0.03
CA TYR A 229 9.09 -13.43 -1.46
C TYR A 229 8.94 -14.71 -2.26
N LYS A 230 9.45 -15.84 -1.73
CA LYS A 230 9.33 -17.16 -2.38
C LYS A 230 7.86 -17.50 -2.58
N ASN A 231 7.07 -17.38 -1.52
CA ASN A 231 5.64 -17.70 -1.55
C ASN A 231 4.86 -16.81 -2.54
N ALA A 232 5.16 -15.50 -2.61
CA ALA A 232 4.56 -14.60 -3.59
C ALA A 232 4.96 -14.95 -5.04
N ILE A 233 6.24 -15.21 -5.29
CA ILE A 233 6.75 -15.54 -6.62
C ILE A 233 6.22 -16.90 -7.09
N ASP A 234 6.20 -17.90 -6.22
CA ASP A 234 5.65 -19.23 -6.49
C ASP A 234 4.15 -19.13 -6.80
N PHE A 235 3.41 -18.30 -6.07
CA PHE A 235 2.00 -18.05 -6.36
C PHE A 235 1.83 -17.44 -7.77
N MET A 236 2.54 -16.35 -8.09
CA MET A 236 2.45 -15.71 -9.41
C MET A 236 2.84 -16.63 -10.57
N THR A 237 3.80 -17.53 -10.33
CA THR A 237 4.31 -18.46 -11.33
C THR A 237 3.30 -19.57 -11.63
N ASN A 238 2.58 -20.04 -10.61
CA ASN A 238 1.64 -21.15 -10.73
C ASN A 238 0.19 -20.71 -11.01
N ASP A 239 -0.14 -19.45 -10.75
CA ASP A 239 -1.45 -18.89 -11.09
C ASP A 239 -1.54 -18.56 -12.59
N SER A 240 -2.38 -19.31 -13.30
CA SER A 240 -2.57 -19.14 -14.75
C SER A 240 -3.01 -17.71 -15.13
N LYS A 241 -3.74 -17.02 -14.25
CA LYS A 241 -4.26 -15.68 -14.52
C LYS A 241 -3.19 -14.60 -14.43
N SER A 242 -2.22 -14.78 -13.53
CA SER A 242 -1.08 -13.89 -13.33
C SER A 242 -0.29 -13.69 -14.62
N SER A 243 -0.09 -14.75 -15.41
CA SER A 243 0.59 -14.66 -16.72
C SER A 243 -0.29 -14.09 -17.85
N LEU A 244 -1.61 -14.29 -17.79
CA LEU A 244 -2.54 -13.89 -18.84
C LEU A 244 -2.98 -12.42 -18.73
N VAL A 245 -3.24 -11.97 -17.51
CA VAL A 245 -3.79 -10.63 -17.21
C VAL A 245 -2.72 -9.71 -16.62
N GLY A 246 -1.67 -10.28 -16.05
CA GLY A 246 -0.70 -9.54 -15.25
C GLY A 246 -1.18 -9.33 -13.81
N VAL A 247 -0.22 -9.13 -12.92
CA VAL A 247 -0.44 -8.88 -11.50
C VAL A 247 -0.09 -7.42 -11.21
N LYS A 248 -0.91 -6.75 -10.39
CA LYS A 248 -0.63 -5.40 -9.89
C LYS A 248 -0.09 -5.44 -8.47
N MET A 249 -0.70 -6.28 -7.61
CA MET A 249 -0.35 -6.36 -6.21
C MET A 249 -0.58 -7.77 -5.67
N ILE A 250 0.32 -8.20 -4.79
CA ILE A 250 0.13 -9.35 -3.90
C ILE A 250 0.28 -8.89 -2.46
N LYS A 251 -0.60 -9.38 -1.59
CA LYS A 251 -0.47 -9.15 -0.16
C LYS A 251 -0.25 -10.47 0.56
N LEU A 252 0.72 -10.42 1.45
CA LEU A 252 1.15 -11.51 2.30
C LEU A 252 0.78 -11.18 3.75
N LEU A 253 0.15 -12.12 4.45
CA LEU A 253 -0.15 -12.01 5.87
C LEU A 253 0.78 -12.95 6.62
N TYR A 254 1.34 -12.49 7.73
CA TYR A 254 2.13 -13.37 8.59
C TYR A 254 1.21 -14.36 9.31
N ASP A 255 1.46 -15.64 9.14
CA ASP A 255 0.75 -16.72 9.81
C ASP A 255 1.56 -17.19 11.03
N PRO A 256 1.09 -16.93 12.26
CA PRO A 256 1.80 -17.30 13.47
C PRO A 256 1.75 -18.80 13.79
N GLU A 257 0.89 -19.59 13.14
CA GLU A 257 0.83 -21.04 13.37
C GLU A 257 1.95 -21.77 12.63
N ILE A 258 2.31 -21.29 11.44
CA ILE A 258 3.38 -21.88 10.61
C ILE A 258 4.64 -21.02 10.55
N HIS A 259 4.62 -19.83 11.18
CA HIS A 259 5.74 -18.89 11.24
C HIS A 259 6.22 -18.43 9.85
N GLU A 260 5.29 -18.18 8.92
CA GLU A 260 5.59 -17.80 7.54
C GLU A 260 4.59 -16.79 6.98
N TYR A 261 5.01 -16.05 5.95
CA TYR A 261 4.13 -15.17 5.20
C TYR A 261 3.34 -15.96 4.14
N THR A 262 2.01 -15.87 4.18
CA THR A 262 1.11 -16.56 3.25
C THR A 262 0.40 -15.59 2.34
N VAL A 263 0.22 -15.95 1.07
CA VAL A 263 -0.56 -15.14 0.11
C VAL A 263 -2.04 -15.25 0.48
N PHE A 264 -2.61 -14.16 0.97
CA PHE A 264 -4.04 -14.10 1.29
C PHE A 264 -4.83 -13.23 0.31
N HIS A 265 -4.14 -12.47 -0.54
CA HIS A 265 -4.77 -11.52 -1.45
C HIS A 265 -3.95 -11.24 -2.71
N ILE A 266 -4.64 -11.12 -3.84
CA ILE A 266 -4.07 -10.71 -5.13
C ILE A 266 -4.98 -9.72 -5.85
N GLN A 267 -4.36 -8.68 -6.42
CA GLN A 267 -4.97 -7.76 -7.36
C GLN A 267 -4.33 -7.92 -8.74
N TYR A 268 -5.15 -8.21 -9.75
CA TYR A 268 -4.73 -8.31 -11.15
C TYR A 268 -4.72 -6.96 -11.85
N SER A 269 -4.00 -6.85 -12.96
CA SER A 269 -3.87 -5.59 -13.71
C SER A 269 -5.19 -5.11 -14.33
N ASN A 270 -6.16 -6.01 -14.55
CA ASN A 270 -7.51 -5.65 -14.99
C ASN A 270 -8.41 -5.13 -13.84
N GLY A 271 -7.87 -5.01 -12.62
CA GLY A 271 -8.57 -4.53 -11.43
C GLY A 271 -9.42 -5.58 -10.71
N GLU A 272 -9.41 -6.84 -11.16
CA GLU A 272 -9.95 -7.94 -10.37
C GLU A 272 -9.15 -8.12 -9.08
N ASP A 273 -9.88 -8.40 -8.00
CA ASP A 273 -9.37 -8.39 -6.64
C ASP A 273 -9.92 -9.60 -5.88
N ASN A 274 -9.02 -10.50 -5.47
CA ASN A 274 -9.37 -11.80 -4.91
C ASN A 274 -8.72 -12.00 -3.55
N HIS A 275 -9.57 -12.36 -2.57
CA HIS A 275 -9.15 -12.89 -1.29
C HIS A 275 -9.05 -14.42 -1.40
N ILE A 276 -7.93 -14.99 -0.98
CA ILE A 276 -7.56 -16.40 -1.22
C ILE A 276 -7.75 -17.25 0.04
N LEU A 277 -7.44 -16.69 1.21
CA LEU A 277 -7.53 -17.35 2.51
C LEU A 277 -8.75 -16.87 3.31
#